data_AF-A0A165BAI9-F1
#
_entry.id   AF-A0A165BAI9-F1
#
_cell.length_a   1.000
_cell.length_b   1.000
_cell.length_c   1.000
_cell.angle_alpha   90.00
_cell.angle_beta   90.00
_cell.angle_gamma   90.00
#
_symmetry.space_group_name_H-M   'P 1'
#
loop_
_entity.id
_entity.type
_entity.pdbx_description
1 polymer ?
#
loop_
_entity_poly.entity_id
_entity_poly.type
_entity_poly.pdbx_seq_one_letter_code
_entity_poly.pdbx_strand_id
1 'polypeptide(L)'
;MHEHETFWKLVPRYSRSPHGVVILYGAKNPAVLHCTTFEDMEKQLVRMIEIYNLKRAGLKCSRGQMLILLLHAQVQHINFLWRTVIAQSRGVVGGYCTSAIDVHLCDALDTFSALEDAMVDSKEFAYSRSTGFQDGGCTCRTCAPDSEELVRMWLFGAVNYAYLPRPLFKRVFGDFSEALAPTRS
;
A
#
# COMPACT_ATOMS: atom_id res chain seq x y z
N MET A 1 21.16 -10.84 3.41
CA MET A 1 19.68 -10.90 3.21
C MET A 1 18.94 -10.65 4.54
N HIS A 2 19.34 -9.61 5.28
CA HIS A 2 18.80 -9.23 6.61
C HIS A 2 18.22 -7.80 6.62
N GLU A 3 18.11 -7.13 5.46
CA GLU A 3 17.84 -5.69 5.40
C GLU A 3 16.43 -5.30 5.87
N HIS A 4 15.50 -6.24 5.96
CA HIS A 4 14.10 -5.98 6.34
C HIS A 4 13.80 -6.23 7.84
N GLU A 5 14.75 -6.71 8.64
CA GLU A 5 14.51 -6.98 10.07
C GLU A 5 14.37 -5.70 10.90
N THR A 6 14.88 -4.58 10.39
CA THR A 6 14.79 -3.25 11.03
C THR A 6 13.52 -2.48 10.67
N PHE A 7 12.66 -3.07 9.82
CA PHE A 7 11.41 -2.43 9.41
C PHE A 7 10.34 -2.58 10.50
N TRP A 8 9.54 -1.53 10.64
CA TRP A 8 8.40 -1.50 11.53
C TRP A 8 7.19 -2.08 10.83
N LYS A 9 6.47 -2.92 11.56
CA LYS A 9 5.44 -3.78 10.99
C LYS A 9 4.04 -3.26 11.32
N LEU A 10 3.11 -3.40 10.38
CA LEU A 10 1.69 -3.17 10.65
C LEU A 10 0.89 -4.47 10.40
N VAL A 11 0.98 -4.97 9.17
CA VAL A 11 0.34 -6.20 8.68
C VAL A 11 1.33 -6.91 7.74
N PRO A 12 1.16 -8.21 7.41
CA PRO A 12 2.15 -8.95 6.62
C PRO A 12 2.50 -8.31 5.27
N ARG A 13 1.54 -7.58 4.68
CA ARG A 13 1.71 -6.88 3.41
C ARG A 13 2.21 -5.44 3.55
N TYR A 14 2.40 -4.91 4.77
CA TYR A 14 2.86 -3.54 4.98
C TYR A 14 3.88 -3.48 6.11
N SER A 15 5.07 -3.01 5.76
CA SER A 15 6.07 -2.58 6.73
C SER A 15 6.85 -1.40 6.18
N ARG A 16 7.48 -0.61 7.05
CA ARG A 16 8.25 0.56 6.63
C ARG A 16 9.53 0.73 7.40
N SER A 17 10.49 1.43 6.82
CA SER A 17 11.74 1.77 7.50
C SER A 17 11.48 2.72 8.68
N PRO A 18 12.41 2.79 9.65
CA PRO A 18 12.26 3.67 10.82
C PRO A 18 11.97 5.13 10.48
N HIS A 19 12.63 5.66 9.45
CA HIS A 19 12.42 7.03 8.98
C HIS A 19 11.22 7.19 8.05
N GLY A 20 10.53 6.10 7.73
CA GLY A 20 9.41 6.07 6.80
C GLY A 20 9.81 6.40 5.36
N VAL A 21 11.08 6.39 5.00
CA VAL A 21 11.55 6.73 3.63
C VAL A 21 11.41 5.56 2.64
N VAL A 22 11.26 4.34 3.17
CA VAL A 22 11.04 3.12 2.38
C VAL A 22 9.85 2.37 2.97
N ILE A 23 8.96 1.89 2.11
CA ILE A 23 7.84 1.00 2.44
C ILE A 23 8.02 -0.31 1.68
N LEU A 24 7.84 -1.42 2.38
CA LEU A 24 7.66 -2.74 1.78
C LEU A 24 6.17 -3.01 1.71
N TYR A 25 5.66 -3.17 0.50
CA TYR A 25 4.23 -3.36 0.27
C TYR A 25 3.94 -4.59 -0.59
N GLY A 26 3.04 -5.46 -0.11
CA GLY A 26 2.74 -6.78 -0.68
C GLY A 26 3.20 -7.92 0.22
N ALA A 27 2.49 -9.06 0.17
CA ALA A 27 2.83 -10.26 0.95
C ALA A 27 3.67 -11.24 0.10
N LYS A 28 4.65 -11.92 0.72
CA LYS A 28 5.60 -12.87 0.08
C LYS A 28 6.59 -12.24 -0.92
N ASN A 29 6.14 -11.27 -1.71
CA ASN A 29 6.88 -10.57 -2.75
C ASN A 29 6.65 -9.05 -2.63
N PRO A 30 7.16 -8.40 -1.57
CA PRO A 30 6.90 -6.98 -1.38
C PRO A 30 7.61 -6.14 -2.43
N ALA A 31 6.88 -5.18 -3.00
CA ALA A 31 7.46 -4.06 -3.71
C ALA A 31 8.22 -3.17 -2.72
N VAL A 32 9.43 -2.77 -3.10
CA VAL A 32 10.22 -1.78 -2.36
C VAL A 32 9.86 -0.41 -2.90
N LEU A 33 9.07 0.33 -2.15
CA LEU A 33 8.60 1.65 -2.51
C LEU A 33 9.48 2.70 -1.80
N HIS A 34 10.00 3.64 -2.56
CA HIS A 34 10.71 4.80 -2.01
C HIS A 34 9.76 5.99 -1.93
N CYS A 35 10.04 6.94 -1.04
CA CYS A 35 9.20 8.13 -0.89
C CYS A 35 9.05 8.95 -2.19
N THR A 36 9.98 8.81 -3.14
CA THR A 36 9.91 9.44 -4.48
C THR A 36 9.07 8.66 -5.49
N THR A 37 8.76 7.38 -5.23
CA THR A 37 8.07 6.49 -6.18
C THR A 37 6.74 7.09 -6.64
N PHE A 38 5.93 7.58 -5.70
CA PHE A 38 4.63 8.18 -6.03
C PHE A 38 4.72 9.63 -6.49
N GLU A 39 5.80 10.35 -6.20
CA GLU A 39 6.04 11.68 -6.77
C GLU A 39 6.33 11.60 -8.27
N ASP A 40 7.13 10.61 -8.68
CA ASP A 40 7.43 10.39 -10.09
C ASP A 40 6.22 9.83 -10.84
N MET A 41 5.42 8.97 -10.18
CA MET A 41 4.17 8.48 -10.74
C MET A 41 3.14 9.60 -10.92
N GLU A 42 3.03 10.54 -9.96
CA GLU A 42 2.16 11.70 -10.08
C GLU A 42 2.50 12.51 -11.34
N LYS A 43 3.79 12.79 -11.58
CA LYS A 43 4.24 13.50 -12.80
C LYS A 43 3.86 12.75 -14.07
N GLN A 44 3.94 11.41 -14.09
CA GLN A 44 3.55 10.60 -15.24
C GLN A 44 2.03 10.68 -15.49
N LEU A 45 1.22 10.55 -14.44
CA LEU A 45 -0.24 10.62 -14.53
C LEU A 45 -0.72 12.00 -14.97
N VAL A 46 -0.12 13.09 -14.48
CA VAL A 46 -0.41 14.46 -14.93
C VAL A 46 -0.19 14.59 -16.43
N ARG A 47 0.96 14.13 -16.95
CA ARG A 47 1.25 14.18 -18.40
C ARG A 47 0.23 13.37 -19.20
N MET A 48 -0.17 12.21 -18.72
CA MET A 48 -1.21 11.41 -19.37
C MET A 48 -2.53 12.20 -19.42
N ILE A 49 -2.98 12.75 -18.29
CA ILE A 49 -4.22 13.55 -18.20
C ILE A 49 -4.19 14.74 -19.17
N GLU A 50 -3.09 15.50 -19.22
CA GLU A 50 -2.92 16.64 -20.12
C GLU A 50 -3.04 16.24 -21.59
N ILE A 51 -2.31 15.19 -22.01
CA ILE A 51 -2.38 14.66 -23.37
C ILE A 51 -3.82 14.28 -23.74
N TYR A 52 -4.57 13.69 -22.81
CA TYR A 52 -5.95 13.27 -23.07
C TYR A 52 -6.93 14.43 -23.11
N ASN A 53 -6.80 15.40 -22.20
CA ASN A 53 -7.65 16.59 -22.21
C ASN A 53 -7.50 17.37 -23.53
N LEU A 54 -6.27 17.47 -24.06
CA LEU A 54 -6.01 18.10 -25.35
C LEU A 54 -6.62 17.31 -26.53
N LYS A 55 -6.59 15.98 -26.49
CA LYS A 55 -7.09 15.13 -27.60
C LYS A 55 -8.62 14.92 -27.61
N ARG A 56 -9.31 15.17 -26.49
CA ARG A 56 -10.73 14.79 -26.32
C ARG A 56 -11.62 15.89 -25.74
N ALA A 57 -11.22 17.16 -25.87
CA ALA A 57 -12.03 18.30 -25.41
C ALA A 57 -13.48 18.21 -25.91
N GLY A 58 -14.44 18.12 -24.98
CA GLY A 58 -15.89 18.07 -25.28
C GLY A 58 -16.52 16.66 -25.38
N LEU A 59 -15.74 15.58 -25.29
CA LEU A 59 -16.26 14.20 -25.28
C LEU A 59 -16.51 13.68 -23.85
N LYS A 60 -17.47 12.75 -23.70
CA LYS A 60 -17.72 12.06 -22.42
C LYS A 60 -16.48 11.27 -21.99
N CYS A 61 -16.16 11.30 -20.69
CA CYS A 61 -15.04 10.55 -20.12
C CYS A 61 -15.21 9.05 -20.35
N SER A 62 -14.21 8.41 -20.95
CA SER A 62 -14.17 6.95 -21.06
C SER A 62 -13.86 6.31 -19.70
N ARG A 63 -14.16 5.01 -19.56
CA ARG A 63 -13.87 4.25 -18.33
C ARG A 63 -12.39 4.37 -17.93
N GLY A 64 -11.46 4.22 -18.86
CA GLY A 64 -10.05 4.29 -18.50
C GLY A 64 -9.55 5.72 -18.25
N GLN A 65 -10.20 6.76 -18.82
CA GLN A 65 -9.95 8.14 -18.38
C GLN A 65 -10.35 8.33 -16.92
N MET A 66 -11.51 7.81 -16.51
CA MET A 66 -11.92 7.85 -15.11
C MET A 66 -10.94 7.10 -14.20
N LEU A 67 -10.45 5.93 -14.63
CA LEU A 67 -9.46 5.17 -13.87
C LEU A 67 -8.13 5.93 -13.71
N ILE A 68 -7.65 6.62 -14.75
CA ILE A 68 -6.45 7.47 -14.66
C ILE A 68 -6.66 8.61 -13.66
N LEU A 69 -7.83 9.25 -13.68
CA LEU A 69 -8.16 10.32 -12.71
C LEU A 69 -8.21 9.77 -11.27
N LEU A 70 -8.77 8.58 -11.07
CA LEU A 70 -8.79 7.91 -9.78
C LEU A 70 -7.39 7.52 -9.31
N LEU A 71 -6.56 6.96 -10.19
CA LEU A 71 -5.15 6.69 -9.91
C LEU A 71 -4.43 7.96 -9.48
N HIS A 72 -4.58 9.06 -10.22
CA HIS A 72 -3.96 10.32 -9.89
C HIS A 72 -4.39 10.84 -8.51
N ALA A 73 -5.70 10.87 -8.23
CA ALA A 73 -6.21 11.26 -6.93
C ALA A 73 -5.68 10.36 -5.79
N GLN A 74 -5.58 9.06 -6.04
CA GLN A 74 -5.05 8.11 -5.06
C GLN A 74 -3.55 8.30 -4.81
N VAL A 75 -2.77 8.55 -5.86
CA VAL A 75 -1.33 8.87 -5.76
C VAL A 75 -1.12 10.14 -4.94
N GLN A 76 -1.93 11.19 -5.16
CA GLN A 76 -1.88 12.42 -4.36
C GLN A 76 -2.18 12.16 -2.88
N HIS A 77 -3.18 11.34 -2.60
CA HIS A 77 -3.52 10.95 -1.24
C HIS A 77 -2.39 10.16 -0.57
N ILE A 78 -1.77 9.21 -1.28
CA ILE A 78 -0.60 8.45 -0.82
C ILE A 78 0.57 9.40 -0.53
N ASN A 79 0.90 10.32 -1.45
CA ASN A 79 1.97 11.31 -1.25
C ASN A 79 1.74 12.16 0.01
N PHE A 80 0.50 12.58 0.25
CA PHE A 80 0.13 13.31 1.46
C PHE A 80 0.33 12.49 2.74
N LEU A 81 -0.22 11.27 2.80
CA LEU A 81 -0.08 10.37 3.95
C LEU A 81 1.39 10.03 4.21
N TRP A 82 2.14 9.70 3.18
CA TRP A 82 3.54 9.30 3.29
C TRP A 82 4.42 10.45 3.79
N ARG A 83 4.25 11.68 3.27
CA ARG A 83 4.94 12.86 3.82
C ARG A 83 4.62 13.08 5.30
N THR A 84 3.37 12.79 5.71
CA THR A 84 2.97 12.87 7.12
C THR A 84 3.67 11.81 7.97
N VAL A 85 3.81 10.57 7.48
CA VAL A 85 4.62 9.52 8.15
C VAL A 85 6.07 9.95 8.32
N ILE A 86 6.69 10.52 7.29
CA ILE A 86 8.10 10.98 7.35
C ILE A 86 8.25 12.10 8.40
N ALA A 87 7.34 13.09 8.37
CA ALA A 87 7.34 14.20 9.31
C ALA A 87 7.08 13.75 10.76
N GLN A 88 6.30 12.70 10.95
CA GLN A 88 5.91 12.14 12.25
C GLN A 88 6.48 10.75 12.46
N SER A 89 7.74 10.50 12.08
CA SER A 89 8.37 9.17 12.13
C SER A 89 8.51 8.55 13.53
N ARG A 90 7.93 9.15 14.58
CA ARG A 90 7.78 8.57 15.92
C ARG A 90 6.49 7.75 15.99
N GLY A 91 6.50 6.66 16.75
CA GLY A 91 5.29 5.85 16.99
C GLY A 91 5.52 4.38 16.73
N VAL A 92 6.37 3.78 17.58
CA VAL A 92 6.65 2.34 17.54
C VAL A 92 6.66 1.78 18.94
N VAL A 93 6.04 0.62 19.08
CA VAL A 93 6.12 -0.19 20.29
C VAL A 93 6.45 -1.61 19.86
N GLY A 94 7.55 -2.16 20.35
CA GLY A 94 7.93 -3.56 20.08
C GLY A 94 8.17 -3.90 18.60
N GLY A 95 8.55 -2.93 17.77
CA GLY A 95 8.74 -3.12 16.32
C GLY A 95 7.46 -2.97 15.48
N TYR A 96 6.34 -2.60 16.10
CA TYR A 96 5.07 -2.36 15.40
C TYR A 96 4.81 -0.87 15.22
N CYS A 97 4.31 -0.48 14.04
CA CYS A 97 3.78 0.85 13.80
C CYS A 97 2.63 1.12 14.76
N THR A 98 2.56 2.32 15.35
CA THR A 98 1.45 2.71 16.24
C THR A 98 0.60 3.84 15.69
N SER A 99 1.04 4.50 14.62
CA SER A 99 0.31 5.61 14.01
C SER A 99 -0.90 5.11 13.23
N ALA A 100 -2.04 5.80 13.35
CA ALA A 100 -3.18 5.57 12.46
C ALA A 100 -2.86 5.92 11.00
N ILE A 101 -1.90 6.81 10.76
CA ILE A 101 -1.49 7.20 9.41
C ILE A 101 -0.93 5.98 8.67
N ASP A 102 -0.21 5.09 9.34
CA ASP A 102 0.26 3.83 8.76
C ASP A 102 -0.92 2.94 8.30
N VAL A 103 -2.01 2.91 9.07
CA VAL A 103 -3.24 2.17 8.69
C VAL A 103 -3.91 2.80 7.46
N HIS A 104 -4.04 4.12 7.44
CA HIS A 104 -4.59 4.82 6.28
C HIS A 104 -3.72 4.67 5.03
N LEU A 105 -2.40 4.70 5.20
CA LEU A 105 -1.46 4.52 4.10
C LEU A 105 -1.53 3.09 3.55
N CYS A 106 -1.64 2.08 4.41
CA CYS A 106 -1.88 0.70 3.98
C CYS A 106 -3.18 0.57 3.16
N ASP A 107 -4.32 1.10 3.65
CA ASP A 107 -5.61 1.08 2.93
C ASP A 107 -5.54 1.84 1.59
N ALA A 108 -4.77 2.94 1.57
CA ALA A 108 -4.54 3.72 0.37
C ALA A 108 -3.72 2.96 -0.68
N LEU A 109 -2.71 2.19 -0.25
CA LEU A 109 -1.92 1.31 -1.11
C LEU A 109 -2.75 0.11 -1.61
N ASP A 110 -3.64 -0.45 -0.78
CA ASP A 110 -4.60 -1.50 -1.19
C ASP A 110 -5.49 -0.98 -2.32
N THR A 111 -6.05 0.21 -2.13
CA THR A 111 -6.90 0.88 -3.14
C THR A 111 -6.13 1.16 -4.42
N PHE A 112 -4.89 1.67 -4.31
CA PHE A 112 -4.04 1.93 -5.46
C PHE A 112 -3.71 0.65 -6.23
N SER A 113 -3.35 -0.43 -5.54
CA SER A 113 -3.07 -1.72 -6.17
C SER A 113 -4.27 -2.24 -6.97
N ALA A 114 -5.48 -2.15 -6.38
CA ALA A 114 -6.70 -2.57 -7.07
C ALA A 114 -7.01 -1.69 -8.31
N LEU A 115 -6.71 -0.39 -8.25
CA LEU A 115 -6.83 0.51 -9.40
C LEU A 115 -5.80 0.20 -10.49
N GLU A 116 -4.56 -0.13 -10.13
CA GLU A 116 -3.54 -0.59 -11.08
C GLU A 116 -3.98 -1.87 -11.78
N ASP A 117 -4.46 -2.87 -11.02
CA ASP A 117 -4.93 -4.14 -11.58
C ASP A 117 -6.10 -3.93 -12.56
N ALA A 118 -7.05 -3.04 -12.22
CA ALA A 118 -8.15 -2.68 -13.11
C ALA A 118 -7.71 -1.95 -14.40
N MET A 119 -6.53 -1.32 -14.39
CA MET A 119 -5.95 -0.64 -15.55
C MET A 119 -5.17 -1.56 -16.48
N VAL A 120 -4.61 -2.67 -15.98
CA VAL A 120 -3.88 -3.65 -16.81
C VAL A 120 -4.78 -4.20 -17.93
N ASP A 121 -6.08 -4.37 -17.66
CA ASP A 121 -7.05 -4.86 -18.66
C ASP A 121 -7.45 -3.79 -19.69
N SER A 122 -7.06 -2.53 -19.48
CA SER A 122 -7.49 -1.41 -20.32
C SER A 122 -6.54 -1.15 -21.48
N LYS A 123 -6.83 -1.78 -22.63
CA LYS A 123 -6.11 -1.57 -23.91
C LYS A 123 -6.15 -0.14 -24.46
N GLU A 124 -7.01 0.71 -23.91
CA GLU A 124 -7.18 2.11 -24.35
C GLU A 124 -6.01 3.02 -23.91
N PHE A 125 -5.24 2.60 -22.89
CA PHE A 125 -4.17 3.42 -22.30
C PHE A 125 -2.87 2.62 -22.26
N ALA A 126 -1.78 3.21 -22.75
CA ALA A 126 -0.43 2.65 -22.61
C ALA A 126 0.08 2.82 -21.17
N TYR A 127 -0.75 2.48 -20.19
CA TYR A 127 -0.38 2.45 -18.79
C TYR A 127 0.41 1.18 -18.53
N SER A 128 1.63 1.33 -18.04
CA SER A 128 2.44 0.20 -17.57
C SER A 128 2.51 0.26 -16.06
N ARG A 129 2.34 -0.91 -15.41
CA ARG A 129 2.50 -1.03 -13.97
C ARG A 129 3.91 -0.61 -13.60
N SER A 130 4.03 0.44 -12.80
CA SER A 130 5.33 1.07 -12.50
C SER A 130 5.90 0.60 -11.16
N THR A 131 5.06 0.07 -10.27
CA THR A 131 5.47 -0.38 -8.92
C THR A 131 6.07 -1.79 -8.90
N GLY A 132 5.90 -2.58 -9.97
CA GLY A 132 6.57 -3.85 -10.19
C GLY A 132 6.68 -4.74 -8.95
N PHE A 133 5.58 -5.39 -8.54
CA PHE A 133 5.64 -6.50 -7.59
C PHE A 133 6.50 -7.60 -8.22
N GLN A 134 7.75 -7.77 -7.75
CA GLN A 134 8.69 -8.73 -8.34
C GLN A 134 8.58 -10.11 -7.69
N ASP A 135 8.71 -11.16 -8.50
CA ASP A 135 8.58 -12.59 -8.14
C ASP A 135 9.76 -13.16 -7.30
N GLY A 136 10.51 -12.32 -6.60
CA GLY A 136 11.78 -12.69 -5.97
C GLY A 136 11.69 -13.51 -4.67
N GLY A 137 10.51 -13.60 -4.04
CA GLY A 137 10.26 -14.40 -2.84
C GLY A 137 11.12 -13.99 -1.63
N CYS A 138 10.60 -13.17 -0.72
CA CYS A 138 11.29 -12.89 0.54
C CYS A 138 10.77 -13.79 1.67
N THR A 139 11.68 -14.53 2.30
CA THR A 139 11.38 -15.47 3.41
C THR A 139 11.71 -14.91 4.79
N CYS A 140 12.09 -13.63 4.90
CA CYS A 140 12.39 -13.04 6.21
C CYS A 140 11.10 -12.92 7.05
N ARG A 141 11.24 -12.85 8.38
CA ARG A 141 10.10 -12.75 9.32
C ARG A 141 9.20 -11.54 9.09
N THR A 142 9.67 -10.52 8.37
CA THR A 142 8.84 -9.36 7.98
C THR A 142 7.95 -9.69 6.78
N CYS A 143 8.47 -10.41 5.78
CA CYS A 143 7.75 -10.69 4.53
C CYS A 143 6.97 -12.02 4.56
N ALA A 144 7.40 -12.95 5.41
CA ALA A 144 6.78 -14.24 5.67
C ALA A 144 6.74 -14.49 7.20
N PRO A 145 5.91 -13.76 7.95
CA PRO A 145 5.76 -13.98 9.40
C PRO A 145 5.20 -15.38 9.69
N ASP A 146 5.69 -15.99 10.76
CA ASP A 146 5.14 -17.24 11.27
C ASP A 146 3.78 -17.02 11.99
N SER A 147 3.10 -18.11 12.33
CA SER A 147 1.78 -18.04 12.97
C SER A 147 1.81 -17.29 14.30
N GLU A 148 2.89 -17.37 15.07
CA GLU A 148 3.01 -16.67 16.35
C GLU A 148 3.10 -15.15 16.13
N GLU A 149 3.93 -14.71 15.18
CA GLU A 149 4.05 -13.31 14.81
C GLU A 149 2.73 -12.77 14.23
N LEU A 150 2.01 -13.56 13.43
CA LEU A 150 0.69 -13.18 12.92
C LEU A 150 -0.32 -12.94 14.05
N VAL A 151 -0.34 -13.79 15.07
CA VAL A 151 -1.18 -13.59 16.27
C VAL A 151 -0.79 -12.30 16.99
N ARG A 152 0.52 -12.05 17.16
CA ARG A 152 1.02 -10.84 17.82
C ARG A 152 0.63 -9.57 17.05
N MET A 153 0.80 -9.56 15.73
CA MET A 153 0.36 -8.47 14.86
C MET A 153 -1.13 -8.19 15.00
N TRP A 154 -1.97 -9.24 14.97
CA TRP A 154 -3.41 -9.09 15.11
C TRP A 154 -3.81 -8.53 16.47
N LEU A 155 -3.27 -9.08 17.57
CA LEU A 155 -3.53 -8.59 18.93
C LEU A 155 -3.07 -7.14 19.08
N PHE A 156 -1.89 -6.82 18.57
CA PHE A 156 -1.37 -5.47 18.58
C PHE A 156 -2.33 -4.52 17.86
N GLY A 157 -2.80 -4.89 16.67
CA GLY A 157 -3.74 -4.10 15.91
C GLY A 157 -5.08 -3.92 16.62
N ALA A 158 -5.65 -5.01 17.14
CA ALA A 158 -6.92 -5.01 17.87
C ALA A 158 -6.91 -4.10 19.11
N VAL A 159 -5.77 -4.00 19.81
CA VAL A 159 -5.62 -3.12 20.98
C VAL A 159 -5.35 -1.67 20.55
N ASN A 160 -4.35 -1.46 19.68
CA ASN A 160 -3.86 -0.11 19.37
C ASN A 160 -4.74 0.65 18.38
N TYR A 161 -5.61 -0.05 17.63
CA TYR A 161 -6.47 0.55 16.62
C TYR A 161 -7.96 0.30 16.84
N ALA A 162 -8.35 -0.08 18.07
CA ALA A 162 -9.76 -0.31 18.45
C ALA A 162 -10.67 0.91 18.21
N TYR A 163 -10.10 2.12 18.20
CA TYR A 163 -10.83 3.37 17.98
C TYR A 163 -11.11 3.68 16.51
N LEU A 164 -10.50 2.95 15.56
CA LEU A 164 -10.73 3.19 14.13
C LEU A 164 -12.14 2.77 13.71
N PRO A 165 -12.69 3.38 12.65
CA PRO A 165 -13.95 2.93 12.06
C PRO A 165 -13.87 1.44 11.68
N ARG A 166 -14.88 0.66 12.10
CA ARG A 166 -14.95 -0.80 11.85
C ARG A 166 -14.67 -1.20 10.39
N PRO A 167 -15.18 -0.49 9.35
CA PRO A 167 -14.90 -0.84 7.97
C PRO A 167 -13.41 -0.74 7.62
N LEU A 168 -12.72 0.29 8.08
CA LEU A 168 -11.29 0.49 7.84
C LEU A 168 -10.47 -0.60 8.55
N PHE A 169 -10.79 -0.85 9.83
CA PHE A 169 -10.12 -1.90 10.60
C PHE A 169 -10.26 -3.27 9.90
N LYS A 170 -11.46 -3.61 9.42
CA LYS A 170 -11.71 -4.87 8.72
C LYS A 170 -10.93 -4.98 7.41
N ARG A 171 -10.79 -3.89 6.63
CA ARG A 171 -10.01 -3.93 5.38
C ARG A 171 -8.52 -4.12 5.64
N VAL A 172 -7.98 -3.47 6.66
CA VAL A 172 -6.52 -3.55 6.92
C VAL A 172 -6.15 -4.86 7.63
N PHE A 173 -6.91 -5.23 8.67
CA PHE A 173 -6.61 -6.36 9.56
C PHE A 173 -7.49 -7.60 9.33
N GLY A 174 -8.35 -7.61 8.30
CA GLY A 174 -9.26 -8.74 8.03
C GLY A 174 -8.52 -10.03 7.67
N ASP A 175 -7.42 -9.91 6.94
CA ASP A 175 -6.67 -11.04 6.38
C ASP A 175 -6.08 -11.98 7.45
N PHE A 176 -5.89 -11.50 8.68
CA PHE A 176 -5.43 -12.34 9.79
C PHE A 176 -6.44 -13.44 10.14
N SER A 177 -7.73 -13.20 9.94
CA SER A 177 -8.77 -14.19 10.25
C SER A 177 -8.69 -15.42 9.33
N GLU A 178 -8.23 -15.24 8.10
CA GLU A 178 -8.00 -16.32 7.14
C GLU A 178 -6.67 -17.02 7.40
N ALA A 179 -5.63 -16.26 7.76
CA ALA A 179 -4.30 -16.80 8.06
C ALA A 179 -4.22 -17.58 9.39
N LEU A 180 -5.10 -17.26 10.35
CA LEU A 180 -5.20 -17.91 11.66
C LEU A 180 -6.31 -18.97 11.73
N ALA A 181 -7.07 -19.16 10.64
CA ALA A 181 -8.03 -20.24 10.58
C ALA A 181 -7.27 -21.58 10.62
N PRO A 182 -7.66 -22.53 11.50
CA PRO A 182 -7.03 -23.84 11.52
C PRO A 182 -7.17 -24.47 10.13
N THR A 183 -6.05 -24.89 9.54
CA THR A 183 -6.07 -25.75 8.36
C THR A 183 -6.93 -26.94 8.70
N ARG A 184 -8.13 -27.01 8.10
CA ARG A 184 -8.96 -28.21 8.14
C ARG A 184 -8.23 -29.27 7.32
N SER A 185 -7.31 -29.98 7.96
CA SER A 185 -6.77 -31.26 7.51
C SER A 185 -7.63 -32.39 8.04
#